data_AF-A0A9D6YTZ5-F1
#
_entry.id   AF-A0A9D6YTZ5-F1
#
_cell.length_a   1.000
_cell.length_b   1.000
_cell.length_c   1.000
_cell.angle_alpha   90.00
_cell.angle_beta   90.00
_cell.angle_gamma   90.00
#
_symmetry.space_group_name_H-M   'P 1'
#
loop_
_entity.id
_entity.type
_entity.pdbx_description
1 polymer ?
#
loop_
_entity_poly.entity_id
_entity_poly.type
_entity_poly.pdbx_seq_one_letter_code
_entity_poly.pdbx_strand_id
1 'polypeptide(L)'
;MTIAISTGGKSPAFAKQIRRELEQKYGSEYGIFLKTMGRVRERLLKNVPSEKKRRQIFNKLAHSNIIGLLKIGNREKFYKEIEKIAGISIRNSKS
;
A
#
# COMPACT_ATOMS: atom_id res chain seq x y z
N MET A 1 -1.80 -2.35 -8.78
CA MET A 1 -1.17 -1.04 -9.01
C MET A 1 -0.80 -0.99 -10.47
N THR A 2 -1.02 0.14 -11.12
CA THR A 2 -0.62 0.33 -12.52
C THR A 2 0.15 1.64 -12.59
N ILE A 3 1.29 1.63 -13.25
CA ILE A 3 2.07 2.84 -13.53
C ILE A 3 2.15 2.97 -15.05
N ALA A 4 1.60 4.05 -15.59
CA ALA A 4 1.66 4.36 -17.01
C ALA A 4 2.84 5.29 -17.29
N ILE A 5 3.56 5.03 -18.37
CA ILE A 5 4.71 5.84 -18.83
C ILE A 5 4.39 6.31 -20.25
N SER A 6 4.47 7.61 -20.48
CA SER A 6 4.28 8.20 -21.81
C SER A 6 5.34 9.25 -22.05
N THR A 7 6.01 9.17 -23.19
CA THR A 7 6.90 10.22 -23.71
C THR A 7 6.24 11.00 -24.85
N GLY A 8 4.93 10.83 -25.08
CA GLY A 8 4.23 11.40 -26.23
C GLY A 8 4.85 11.02 -27.57
N GLY A 9 5.35 9.78 -27.70
CA GLY A 9 6.01 9.27 -28.90
C GLY A 9 7.46 9.76 -29.12
N LYS A 10 7.94 10.74 -28.33
CA LYS A 10 9.25 11.38 -28.56
C LYS A 10 10.46 10.47 -28.34
N SER A 11 10.35 9.46 -27.47
CA SER A 11 11.43 8.49 -27.22
C SER A 11 10.92 7.19 -26.59
N PRO A 12 10.55 6.19 -27.41
CA PRO A 12 10.18 4.85 -26.92
C PRO A 12 11.32 4.18 -26.14
N ALA A 13 12.58 4.44 -26.49
CA ALA A 13 13.75 3.94 -25.78
C ALA A 13 13.79 4.46 -24.33
N PHE A 14 13.53 5.76 -24.14
CA PHE A 14 13.50 6.35 -22.80
C PHE A 14 12.32 5.85 -21.97
N ALA A 15 11.13 5.67 -22.59
CA ALA A 15 9.99 5.04 -21.91
C ALA A 15 10.33 3.63 -21.39
N LYS A 16 11.05 2.83 -22.18
CA LYS A 16 11.51 1.48 -21.80
C LYS A 16 12.52 1.52 -20.65
N GLN A 17 13.40 2.52 -20.61
CA GLN A 17 14.34 2.72 -19.51
C GLN A 17 13.60 3.02 -18.20
N ILE A 18 12.70 4.01 -18.20
CA ILE A 18 11.90 4.37 -17.02
C ILE A 18 11.09 3.16 -16.51
N ARG A 19 10.53 2.36 -17.42
CA ARG A 19 9.80 1.14 -17.03
C ARG A 19 10.68 0.19 -16.21
N ARG A 20 11.91 -0.06 -16.66
CA ARG A 20 12.86 -0.94 -15.97
C ARG A 20 13.25 -0.40 -14.60
N GLU A 21 13.48 0.90 -14.49
CA GLU A 21 13.77 1.55 -13.20
C GLU A 21 12.59 1.41 -12.22
N LEU A 22 11.37 1.60 -12.71
CA LEU A 22 10.15 1.45 -11.89
C LEU A 22 9.90 0.00 -11.48
N GLU A 23 10.15 -0.98 -12.36
CA GLU A 23 10.04 -2.40 -12.04
C GLU A 23 10.98 -2.82 -10.90
N GLN A 24 12.18 -2.23 -10.83
CA GLN A 24 13.12 -2.45 -9.73
C GLN A 24 12.68 -1.74 -8.44
N LYS A 25 12.07 -0.55 -8.56
CA LYS A 25 11.70 0.28 -7.41
C LYS A 25 10.38 -0.15 -6.75
N TYR A 26 9.44 -0.64 -7.54
CA TYR A 26 8.06 -0.94 -7.14
C TYR A 26 7.75 -2.43 -7.31
N GLY A 27 8.29 -3.24 -6.40
CA GLY A 27 8.14 -4.68 -6.43
C GLY A 27 6.76 -5.18 -5.94
N SER A 28 6.67 -6.51 -5.81
CA SER A 28 5.45 -7.22 -5.39
C SER A 28 4.89 -6.77 -4.03
N GLU A 29 5.73 -6.21 -3.16
CA GLU A 29 5.37 -5.65 -1.86
C GLU A 29 4.30 -4.56 -1.95
N TYR A 30 4.31 -3.75 -3.02
CA TYR A 30 3.31 -2.71 -3.23
C TYR A 30 1.93 -3.31 -3.52
N GLY A 31 1.87 -4.47 -4.18
CA GLY A 31 0.64 -5.22 -4.38
C GLY A 31 0.05 -5.72 -3.07
N ILE A 32 0.88 -6.32 -2.21
CA ILE A 32 0.49 -6.79 -0.87
C ILE A 32 0.03 -5.62 0.00
N PHE A 33 0.79 -4.52 -0.03
CA PHE A 33 0.46 -3.30 0.69
C PHE A 33 -0.92 -2.76 0.29
N LEU A 34 -1.17 -2.57 -1.01
CA LEU A 34 -2.44 -2.03 -1.51
C LEU A 34 -3.63 -2.97 -1.22
N LYS A 35 -3.44 -4.29 -1.35
CA LYS A 35 -4.48 -5.27 -0.96
C LYS A 35 -4.82 -5.15 0.52
N THR A 36 -3.82 -4.93 1.37
CA THR A 36 -4.02 -4.72 2.81
C THR A 36 -4.73 -3.39 3.08
N MET A 37 -4.33 -2.31 2.40
CA MET A 37 -4.99 -1.00 2.52
C MET A 37 -6.47 -1.03 2.10
N GLY A 38 -6.83 -1.84 1.09
CA GLY A 38 -8.23 -2.09 0.74
C GLY A 38 -9.04 -2.67 1.90
N ARG A 39 -8.52 -3.72 2.55
CA ARG A 39 -9.13 -4.34 3.73
C ARG A 39 -9.25 -3.37 4.91
N VAL A 40 -8.21 -2.57 5.15
CA VAL A 40 -8.23 -1.52 6.17
C VAL A 40 -9.37 -0.53 5.89
N ARG A 41 -9.50 -0.05 4.66
CA ARG A 41 -10.55 0.90 4.27
C ARG A 41 -11.95 0.35 4.57
N GLU A 42 -12.22 -0.88 4.18
CA GLU A 42 -13.51 -1.55 4.45
C GLU A 42 -13.80 -1.65 5.95
N ARG A 43 -12.79 -2.04 6.74
CA ARG A 43 -12.93 -2.13 8.20
C ARG A 43 -13.13 -0.77 8.85
N LEU A 44 -12.41 0.27 8.41
CA LEU A 44 -12.60 1.63 8.92
C LEU A 44 -14.00 2.16 8.60
N LEU A 45 -14.53 1.92 7.40
CA LEU A 45 -15.89 2.31 7.03
C LEU A 45 -16.94 1.66 7.94
N LYS A 46 -16.74 0.40 8.34
CA LYS A 46 -17.65 -0.33 9.23
C LYS A 46 -17.55 0.08 10.70
N ASN A 47 -16.35 0.38 11.20
CA ASN A 47 -16.09 0.50 12.64
C ASN A 47 -15.81 1.93 13.13
N VAL A 48 -15.53 2.88 12.23
CA VAL A 48 -15.20 4.26 12.59
C VAL A 48 -16.21 5.20 11.94
N PRO A 49 -17.20 5.73 12.70
CA PRO A 49 -18.25 6.59 12.15
C PRO A 49 -17.73 7.90 11.56
N SER A 50 -16.74 8.50 12.21
CA SER A 50 -16.18 9.79 11.80
C SER A 50 -15.32 9.67 10.55
N GLU A 51 -15.75 10.31 9.46
CA GLU A 51 -14.99 10.39 8.21
C GLU A 51 -13.62 11.05 8.41
N LYS A 52 -13.55 12.13 9.19
CA LYS A 52 -12.30 12.82 9.52
C LYS A 52 -11.28 11.86 10.15
N LYS A 53 -11.71 11.05 11.13
CA LYS A 53 -10.85 10.04 11.76
C LYS A 53 -10.40 8.97 10.76
N ARG A 54 -11.32 8.43 9.94
CA ARG A 54 -10.97 7.46 8.89
C ARG A 54 -9.90 8.00 7.95
N ARG A 55 -10.05 9.23 7.47
CA ARG A 55 -9.09 9.90 6.57
C ARG A 55 -7.73 10.07 7.23
N GLN A 56 -7.70 10.51 8.50
CA GLN A 56 -6.45 10.65 9.25
C GLN A 56 -5.70 9.32 9.39
N ILE A 57 -6.41 8.26 9.76
CA ILE A 57 -5.83 6.91 9.89
C ILE A 57 -5.27 6.44 8.54
N PHE A 58 -6.07 6.53 7.48
CA PHE A 58 -5.67 6.06 6.15
C PHE A 58 -4.46 6.84 5.61
N ASN A 59 -4.43 8.16 5.81
CA ASN A 59 -3.28 8.98 5.45
C ASN A 59 -2.04 8.62 6.26
N LYS A 60 -2.17 8.37 7.56
CA LYS A 60 -1.03 7.96 8.41
C LYS A 60 -0.42 6.65 7.93
N LEU A 61 -1.25 5.69 7.54
CA LEU A 61 -0.79 4.43 6.96
C LEU A 61 -0.08 4.63 5.61
N ALA A 62 -0.68 5.41 4.71
CA ALA A 62 -0.13 5.65 3.37
C ALA A 62 1.24 6.34 3.38
N HIS A 63 1.51 7.21 4.36
CA HIS A 63 2.79 7.92 4.51
C HIS A 63 3.75 7.27 5.51
N SER A 64 3.40 6.11 6.06
CA SER A 64 4.29 5.38 6.97
C SER A 64 5.32 4.55 6.22
N ASN A 65 6.45 4.26 6.87
CA ASN A 65 7.51 3.43 6.28
C ASN A 65 7.25 1.91 6.42
N ILE A 66 6.00 1.50 6.69
CA ILE A 66 5.66 0.09 6.96
C ILE A 66 5.84 -0.82 5.76
N ILE A 67 5.81 -0.28 4.52
CA ILE A 67 6.12 -1.07 3.33
C ILE A 67 7.57 -1.60 3.36
N GLY A 68 8.48 -0.91 4.04
CA GLY A 68 9.84 -1.39 4.26
C GLY A 68 9.89 -2.74 4.99
N LEU A 69 8.91 -3.03 5.84
CA LEU A 69 8.78 -4.32 6.52
C LEU A 69 8.48 -5.45 5.53
N LEU A 70 7.68 -5.19 4.50
CA LEU A 70 7.43 -6.16 3.43
C LEU A 70 8.69 -6.38 2.57
N LYS A 71 9.46 -5.32 2.31
CA LYS A 71 10.72 -5.40 1.53
C LYS A 71 11.75 -6.31 2.19
N ILE A 72 11.82 -6.32 3.53
CA ILE A 72 12.72 -7.21 4.30
C ILE A 72 12.06 -8.55 4.69
N GLY A 73 10.87 -8.86 4.16
CA GLY A 73 10.17 -10.11 4.44
C GLY A 73 9.45 -10.20 5.79
N ASN A 74 9.47 -9.15 6.61
CA ASN A 74 8.86 -9.14 7.94
C ASN A 74 7.34 -8.86 7.90
N ARG A 75 6.59 -9.86 7.42
CA ARG A 75 5.13 -9.79 7.31
C ARG A 75 4.42 -9.70 8.66
N GLU A 76 4.93 -10.35 9.69
CA GLU A 76 4.30 -10.31 11.02
C GLU A 76 4.30 -8.90 11.58
N LYS A 77 5.47 -8.24 11.59
CA LYS A 77 5.60 -6.85 12.05
C LYS A 77 4.81 -5.89 11.18
N PHE A 78 4.76 -6.13 9.86
CA PHE A 78 3.92 -5.35 8.96
C PHE A 78 2.45 -5.32 9.41
N TYR A 79 1.85 -6.49 9.66
CA TYR A 79 0.46 -6.54 10.10
C TYR A 79 0.26 -5.94 11.50
N LYS A 80 1.18 -6.18 12.45
CA LYS A 80 1.14 -5.54 13.78
C LYS A 80 1.14 -4.01 13.70
N GLU A 81 2.01 -3.42 12.87
CA GLU A 81 2.08 -1.96 12.73
C GLU A 81 0.81 -1.38 12.07
N ILE A 82 0.22 -2.09 11.09
CA ILE A 82 -1.07 -1.69 10.52
C ILE A 82 -2.14 -1.66 11.63
N GLU A 83 -2.28 -2.73 12.42
CA GLU A 83 -3.29 -2.82 13.47
C GLU A 83 -3.10 -1.73 14.54
N LYS A 84 -1.84 -1.48 14.93
CA LYS A 84 -1.48 -0.40 15.86
C LYS A 84 -1.85 0.98 15.35
N ILE A 85 -1.59 1.29 14.08
CA ILE A 85 -1.90 2.60 13.50
C ILE A 85 -3.41 2.74 13.24
N ALA A 86 -4.05 1.66 12.77
CA ALA A 86 -5.45 1.67 12.40
C ALA A 86 -6.39 1.61 13.62
N GLY A 87 -5.90 1.10 14.76
CA GLY A 87 -6.71 0.87 15.95
C GLY A 87 -7.78 -0.21 15.75
N ILE A 88 -7.61 -1.07 14.74
CA ILE A 88 -8.55 -2.13 14.37
C ILE A 88 -7.77 -3.39 13.96
N SER A 89 -8.30 -4.56 14.30
CA SER A 89 -7.78 -5.83 13.80
C SER A 89 -8.11 -5.99 12.32
N ILE A 90 -7.09 -6.35 11.54
CA ILE A 90 -7.21 -6.62 10.10
C ILE A 90 -7.03 -8.10 9.76
N ARG A 91 -6.75 -8.95 10.76
CA ARG A 91 -6.82 -10.41 10.62
C ARG A 91 -8.29 -10.85 10.61
N ASN A 92 -8.76 -11.37 9.48
CA ASN A 92 -9.98 -12.17 9.45
C ASN A 92 -9.63 -13.63 9.72
N SER A 93 -10.46 -14.28 10.55
CA SER A 93 -10.71 -15.71 10.57
C SER A 93 -10.68 -16.29 9.15
N LYS A 94 -10.06 -17.47 9.03
CA LYS A 94 -10.14 -18.37 7.88
C LYS A 94 -11.49 -18.29 7.16
N SER A 95 -11.43 -18.13 5.84
CA SER A 95 -11.94 -19.07 4.83
C SER A 95 -11.54 -18.56 3.45
#